data_AF-A0A059FC10-F1
#
_entry.id   AF-A0A059FC10-F1
#
_cell.length_a   1.000
_cell.length_b   1.000
_cell.length_c   1.000
_cell.angle_alpha   90.00
_cell.angle_beta   90.00
_cell.angle_gamma   90.00
#
_symmetry.space_group_name_H-M   'P 1'
#
loop_
_entity.id
_entity.type
_entity.pdbx_description
1 polymer ?
#
loop_
_entity_poly.entity_id
_entity_poly.type
_entity_poly.pdbx_seq_one_letter_code
_entity_poly.pdbx_strand_id
1 'polypeptide(L)'
;MKGEADGAPVPLAEIDILSPVARPGKILGIGVNYAAHAAESVSFVDTKKPEIQKWFNKQATAINDPYADVDLPKVSEQLDYEGELVVVIGKRGRHVPRERAFEIVAGVTIGCDYSVRDWQRASQTMIMGKGFDTHAPVGPAIVTLDEIEDLSALEVRTFVNGEQRQSGHVRDMVHDIPAQIAHLTAAFTLEPGDLIFTGTPAGVGAGFNPPKWLKAGDRVRVEIDALGYIEQQIVTEPGRTVIG
;
A
#
# COMPACT_ATOMS: atom_id res chain seq x y z
N MET A 1 -23.37 6.30 7.89
CA MET A 1 -24.26 7.48 7.75
C MET A 1 -24.03 7.97 6.33
N LYS A 2 -24.93 7.66 5.39
CA LYS A 2 -24.77 8.14 4.00
C LYS A 2 -24.92 9.66 4.04
N GLY A 3 -23.82 10.39 3.87
CA GLY A 3 -23.88 11.84 3.78
C GLY A 3 -24.64 12.21 2.52
N GLU A 4 -25.71 13.00 2.64
CA GLU A 4 -26.30 13.66 1.48
C GLU A 4 -25.31 14.71 1.00
N ALA A 5 -24.94 14.65 -0.29
CA ALA A 5 -24.07 15.64 -0.90
C ALA A 5 -24.93 16.86 -1.27
N ASP A 6 -24.74 17.98 -0.56
CA ASP A 6 -25.49 19.23 -0.77
C ASP A 6 -24.95 20.10 -1.92
N GLY A 7 -23.98 19.59 -2.69
CA GLY A 7 -23.30 20.30 -3.78
C GLY A 7 -23.81 19.92 -5.18
N ALA A 8 -23.62 20.81 -6.15
CA ALA A 8 -23.81 20.47 -7.56
C ALA A 8 -22.81 19.37 -7.98
N PRO A 9 -23.23 18.34 -8.74
CA PRO A 9 -22.32 17.31 -9.22
C PRO A 9 -21.28 17.92 -10.16
N VAL A 10 -20.02 17.53 -9.98
CA VAL A 10 -18.90 17.90 -10.84
C VAL A 10 -18.47 16.67 -11.64
N PRO A 11 -18.25 16.78 -12.97
CA PRO A 11 -17.74 15.66 -13.76
C PRO A 11 -16.37 15.19 -13.27
N LEU A 12 -16.19 13.88 -13.14
CA LEU A 12 -14.92 13.29 -12.68
C LEU A 12 -13.74 13.67 -13.58
N ALA A 13 -13.99 13.87 -14.88
CA ALA A 13 -12.97 14.25 -15.86
C ALA A 13 -12.50 15.71 -15.72
N GLU A 14 -13.16 16.52 -14.88
CA GLU A 14 -12.84 17.93 -14.65
C GLU A 14 -12.15 18.17 -13.30
N ILE A 15 -11.84 17.11 -12.54
CA ILE A 15 -11.19 17.20 -11.23
C ILE A 15 -9.96 16.33 -11.14
N ASP A 16 -9.00 16.77 -10.33
CA ASP A 16 -7.89 15.94 -9.87
C ASP A 16 -8.29 15.23 -8.58
N ILE A 17 -8.16 13.91 -8.57
CA ILE A 17 -8.38 13.11 -7.36
C ILE A 17 -7.07 13.05 -6.59
N LEU A 18 -7.10 13.59 -5.38
CA LEU A 18 -5.96 13.59 -4.46
C LEU A 18 -6.03 12.41 -3.49
N SER A 19 -4.92 12.12 -2.84
CA SER A 19 -4.88 11.15 -1.74
C SER A 19 -5.92 11.52 -0.66
N PRO A 20 -6.77 10.58 -0.23
CA PRO A 20 -7.76 10.85 0.81
C PRO A 20 -7.13 11.14 2.18
N VAL A 21 -5.83 10.85 2.36
CA VAL A 21 -5.06 11.20 3.55
C VAL A 21 -3.76 11.86 3.11
N ALA A 22 -3.78 13.18 2.91
CA ALA A 22 -2.64 13.92 2.36
C ALA A 22 -1.41 13.98 3.29
N ARG A 23 -1.59 13.84 4.61
CA ARG A 23 -0.52 13.95 5.60
C ARG A 23 -0.69 12.90 6.72
N PRO A 24 -0.47 11.62 6.42
CA PRO A 24 -0.60 10.57 7.43
C PRO A 24 0.45 10.76 8.53
N GLY A 25 0.05 10.54 9.78
CA GLY A 25 0.98 10.60 10.92
C GLY A 25 2.00 9.45 10.87
N LYS A 26 1.54 8.26 10.49
CA LYS A 26 2.35 7.07 10.21
C LYS A 26 1.84 6.36 8.96
N ILE A 27 2.78 5.82 8.19
CA ILE A 27 2.51 4.86 7.11
C ILE A 27 3.23 3.57 7.48
N LEU A 28 2.46 2.56 7.87
CA LEU A 28 2.97 1.29 8.38
C LEU A 28 2.74 0.19 7.34
N GLY A 29 3.79 -0.52 6.96
CA GLY A 29 3.68 -1.67 6.05
C GLY A 29 4.06 -2.97 6.74
N ILE A 30 3.32 -4.04 6.47
CA ILE A 30 3.65 -5.41 6.91
C ILE A 30 4.29 -6.19 5.76
N GLY A 31 5.50 -6.69 6.00
CA GLY A 31 6.20 -7.53 5.04
C GLY A 31 5.68 -8.98 5.05
N VAL A 32 5.59 -9.58 3.87
CA VAL A 32 5.37 -11.03 3.69
C VAL A 32 4.06 -11.53 4.34
N ASN A 33 2.95 -10.82 4.10
CA ASN A 33 1.66 -11.13 4.73
C ASN A 33 0.72 -12.01 3.88
N TYR A 34 1.18 -12.54 2.74
CA TYR A 34 0.43 -13.50 1.93
C TYR A 34 1.24 -14.79 1.79
N ALA A 35 0.59 -15.95 1.94
CA ALA A 35 1.28 -17.24 1.93
C ALA A 35 2.02 -17.52 0.61
N ALA A 36 1.39 -17.18 -0.53
CA ALA A 36 2.00 -17.32 -1.85
C ALA A 36 3.20 -16.37 -2.02
N HIS A 37 3.08 -15.13 -1.55
CA HIS A 37 4.17 -14.15 -1.57
C HIS A 37 5.32 -14.58 -0.65
N ALA A 38 5.02 -15.23 0.48
CA ALA A 38 6.03 -15.78 1.37
C ALA A 38 6.86 -16.88 0.71
N ALA A 39 6.23 -17.74 -0.10
CA ALA A 39 6.93 -18.76 -0.87
C ALA A 39 7.81 -18.16 -1.98
N GLU A 40 7.32 -17.13 -2.66
CA GLU A 40 8.07 -16.36 -3.66
C GLU A 40 9.27 -15.61 -3.06
N SER A 41 9.05 -14.98 -1.90
CA SER A 41 10.04 -14.13 -1.23
C SER A 41 11.28 -14.88 -0.73
N VAL A 42 11.21 -16.19 -0.48
CA VAL A 42 12.39 -17.01 -0.08
C VAL A 42 13.55 -16.85 -1.06
N SER A 43 13.26 -16.53 -2.33
CA SER A 43 14.27 -16.35 -3.37
C SER A 43 15.00 -15.01 -3.32
N PHE A 44 14.47 -13.98 -2.65
CA PHE A 44 15.06 -12.64 -2.59
C PHE A 44 15.03 -11.95 -1.22
N VAL A 45 14.43 -12.59 -0.20
CA VAL A 45 14.43 -12.19 1.20
C VAL A 45 14.64 -13.45 2.05
N ASP A 46 15.60 -13.43 2.97
CA ASP A 46 15.83 -14.53 3.92
C ASP A 46 14.69 -14.58 4.97
N THR A 47 13.56 -15.17 4.59
CA THR A 47 12.40 -15.33 5.48
C THR A 47 11.95 -16.78 5.53
N LYS A 48 12.18 -17.46 6.66
CA LYS A 48 11.30 -18.56 7.11
C LYS A 48 9.90 -17.98 7.34
N LYS A 49 8.83 -18.78 7.12
CA LYS A 49 7.43 -18.38 7.39
C LYS A 49 7.38 -17.57 8.69
N PRO A 50 7.02 -16.27 8.65
CA PRO A 50 7.13 -15.46 9.84
C PRO A 50 6.12 -15.95 10.86
N GLU A 51 6.59 -16.54 11.96
CA GLU A 51 5.75 -16.74 13.16
C GLU A 51 5.39 -15.38 13.82
N ILE A 52 6.04 -14.31 13.37
CA ILE A 52 6.02 -12.95 13.91
C ILE A 52 5.81 -11.93 12.78
N GLN A 53 4.90 -10.97 13.00
CA GLN A 53 4.63 -9.87 12.07
C GLN A 53 5.88 -9.00 11.90
N LYS A 54 6.27 -8.72 10.64
CA LYS A 54 7.42 -7.86 10.32
C LYS A 54 6.92 -6.53 9.81
N TRP A 55 7.10 -5.49 10.61
CA TRP A 55 6.63 -4.14 10.30
C TRP A 55 7.77 -3.22 9.88
N PHE A 56 7.49 -2.31 8.96
CA PHE A 56 8.33 -1.18 8.60
C PHE A 56 7.50 0.09 8.49
N ASN A 57 8.18 1.24 8.50
CA ASN A 57 7.56 2.52 8.19
C ASN A 57 7.92 2.91 6.77
N LYS A 58 6.98 3.53 6.06
CA LYS A 58 7.27 4.38 4.89
C LYS A 58 7.36 5.82 5.39
N GLN A 59 8.18 6.66 4.76
CA GLN A 59 8.25 8.07 5.14
C GLN A 59 6.92 8.75 4.83
N ALA A 60 6.51 9.72 5.65
CA ALA A 60 5.28 10.46 5.40
C ALA A 60 5.34 11.24 4.07
N THR A 61 6.55 11.60 3.60
CA THR A 61 6.79 12.24 2.29
C THR A 61 6.60 11.29 1.10
N ALA A 62 6.51 9.98 1.34
CA ALA A 62 6.23 8.99 0.29
C ALA A 62 4.79 9.03 -0.19
N ILE A 63 3.86 9.59 0.60
CA ILE A 63 2.44 9.69 0.24
C ILE A 63 2.29 10.34 -1.13
N ASN A 64 1.43 9.76 -1.97
CA ASN A 64 1.21 10.25 -3.32
C ASN A 64 -0.27 10.15 -3.70
N ASP A 65 -0.67 10.93 -4.70
CA ASP A 65 -2.03 10.93 -5.21
C ASP A 65 -2.30 9.66 -6.05
N PRO A 66 -3.55 9.18 -6.09
CA PRO A 66 -3.90 7.91 -6.73
C PRO A 66 -3.61 7.86 -8.24
N TYR A 67 -3.44 9.00 -8.89
CA TYR A 67 -3.14 9.06 -10.33
C TYR A 67 -1.90 9.90 -10.65
N ALA A 68 -1.13 10.30 -9.64
CA ALA A 68 0.11 11.03 -9.84
C ALA A 68 1.24 10.09 -10.27
N ASP A 69 2.23 10.65 -10.96
CA ASP A 69 3.41 9.91 -11.39
C ASP A 69 4.22 9.38 -10.20
N VAL A 70 4.95 8.30 -10.44
CA VAL A 70 5.91 7.71 -9.48
C VAL A 70 7.32 7.83 -10.04
N ASP A 71 8.21 8.38 -9.23
CA ASP A 71 9.59 8.57 -9.63
C ASP A 71 10.35 7.23 -9.69
N LEU A 72 11.02 6.97 -10.81
CA LEU A 72 12.08 6.00 -10.94
C LEU A 72 13.36 6.60 -10.37
N PRO A 73 13.88 6.10 -9.22
CA PRO A 73 15.01 6.70 -8.56
C PRO A 73 16.27 6.71 -9.43
N LYS A 74 17.04 7.80 -9.40
CA LYS A 74 18.35 7.88 -10.09
C LYS A 74 19.37 6.88 -9.57
N VAL A 75 19.17 6.46 -8.33
CA VAL A 75 20.11 5.66 -7.55
C VAL A 75 19.86 4.16 -7.66
N SER A 76 18.84 3.73 -8.42
CA SER A 76 18.52 2.31 -8.59
C SER A 76 17.67 2.06 -9.83
N GLU A 77 17.89 0.91 -10.47
CA GLU A 77 17.03 0.38 -11.52
C GLU A 77 16.08 -0.71 -11.00
N GLN A 78 16.12 -1.04 -9.70
CA GLN A 78 15.36 -2.14 -9.09
C GLN A 78 14.08 -1.65 -8.41
N LEU A 79 13.35 -0.76 -9.09
CA LEU A 79 12.03 -0.31 -8.68
C LEU A 79 11.00 -1.42 -8.93
N ASP A 80 10.19 -1.69 -7.92
CA ASP A 80 9.20 -2.76 -7.90
C ASP A 80 7.84 -2.24 -7.39
N TYR A 81 6.78 -2.97 -7.69
CA TYR A 81 5.40 -2.68 -7.31
C TYR A 81 4.89 -3.71 -6.30
N GLU A 82 3.99 -3.26 -5.42
CA GLU A 82 3.29 -4.10 -4.45
C GLU A 82 1.88 -3.54 -4.27
N GLY A 83 0.88 -4.10 -4.94
CA GLY A 83 -0.52 -3.66 -4.80
C GLY A 83 -1.13 -4.16 -3.50
N GLU A 84 -1.73 -3.26 -2.73
CA GLU A 84 -2.23 -3.58 -1.38
C GLU A 84 -3.57 -2.95 -1.06
N LEU A 85 -4.34 -3.64 -0.20
CA LEU A 85 -5.40 -3.01 0.57
C LEU A 85 -4.76 -2.17 1.68
N VAL A 86 -5.21 -0.93 1.85
CA VAL A 86 -4.76 -0.04 2.90
C VAL A 86 -5.90 0.25 3.87
N VAL A 87 -5.66 0.05 5.16
CA VAL A 87 -6.60 0.42 6.23
C VAL A 87 -6.32 1.85 6.67
N VAL A 88 -7.37 2.66 6.75
CA VAL A 88 -7.30 4.03 7.27
C VAL A 88 -7.83 4.05 8.70
N ILE A 89 -7.01 4.50 9.65
CA ILE A 89 -7.42 4.63 11.05
C ILE A 89 -8.29 5.89 11.22
N GLY A 90 -9.46 5.73 11.83
CA GLY A 90 -10.42 6.81 12.07
C GLY A 90 -10.54 7.25 13.53
N LYS A 91 -10.10 6.41 14.48
CA LYS A 91 -10.11 6.73 15.91
C LYS A 91 -8.79 6.35 16.55
N ARG A 92 -8.42 7.10 17.59
CA ARG A 92 -7.26 6.78 18.42
C ARG A 92 -7.43 5.41 19.08
N GLY A 93 -6.42 4.55 18.98
CA GLY A 93 -6.43 3.20 19.52
C GLY A 93 -5.11 2.80 20.16
N ARG A 94 -5.17 2.23 21.37
CA ARG A 94 -4.03 1.66 22.09
C ARG A 94 -4.51 0.42 22.84
N HIS A 95 -3.75 -0.68 22.77
CA HIS A 95 -4.15 -1.99 23.30
C HIS A 95 -5.54 -2.43 22.81
N VAL A 96 -5.81 -2.25 21.52
CA VAL A 96 -7.12 -2.61 20.94
C VAL A 96 -7.16 -4.12 20.76
N PRO A 97 -8.09 -4.85 21.39
CA PRO A 97 -8.21 -6.29 21.17
C PRO A 97 -8.81 -6.57 19.79
N ARG A 98 -8.56 -7.78 19.25
CA ARG A 98 -8.92 -8.15 17.86
C ARG A 98 -10.40 -7.92 17.56
N GLU A 99 -11.27 -8.31 18.48
CA GLU A 99 -12.73 -8.22 18.34
C GLU A 99 -13.26 -6.77 18.26
N ARG A 100 -12.44 -5.79 18.66
CA ARG A 100 -12.76 -4.35 18.58
C ARG A 100 -11.95 -3.61 17.52
N ALA A 101 -11.12 -4.32 16.75
CA ALA A 101 -10.18 -3.71 15.82
C ALA A 101 -10.87 -2.79 14.79
N PHE A 102 -12.01 -3.21 14.24
CA PHE A 102 -12.74 -2.40 13.25
C PHE A 102 -13.43 -1.16 13.85
N GLU A 103 -13.59 -1.05 15.18
CA GLU A 103 -14.19 0.13 15.80
C GLU A 103 -13.36 1.41 15.61
N ILE A 104 -12.05 1.25 15.37
CA ILE A 104 -11.11 2.35 15.15
C ILE A 104 -10.79 2.60 13.67
N VAL A 105 -11.34 1.81 12.75
CA VAL A 105 -11.12 1.94 11.31
C VAL A 105 -12.11 2.94 10.72
N ALA A 106 -11.62 3.92 9.95
CA ALA A 106 -12.47 4.83 9.17
C ALA A 106 -13.02 4.14 7.92
N GLY A 107 -12.19 3.31 7.29
CA GLY A 107 -12.50 2.57 6.08
C GLY A 107 -11.24 1.98 5.49
N VAL A 108 -11.34 1.57 4.23
CA VAL A 108 -10.23 1.02 3.45
C VAL A 108 -10.06 1.80 2.15
N THR A 109 -8.85 1.76 1.60
CA THR A 109 -8.50 2.36 0.31
C THR A 109 -7.51 1.44 -0.39
N ILE A 110 -7.21 1.73 -1.66
CA ILE A 110 -6.15 1.04 -2.40
C ILE A 110 -4.84 1.76 -2.16
N GLY A 111 -3.73 1.03 -2.12
CA GLY A 111 -2.39 1.60 -2.17
C GLY A 111 -1.41 0.76 -3.00
N CYS A 112 -0.30 1.37 -3.39
CA CYS A 112 0.85 0.64 -3.94
C CYS A 112 2.10 0.91 -3.10
N ASP A 113 2.69 -0.13 -2.53
CA ASP A 113 3.94 -0.07 -1.77
C ASP A 113 5.16 -0.20 -2.71
N TYR A 114 5.44 0.86 -3.46
CA TYR A 114 6.61 0.89 -4.34
C TYR A 114 7.91 0.68 -3.56
N SER A 115 8.76 -0.16 -4.13
CA SER A 115 9.90 -0.74 -3.42
C SER A 115 11.17 -0.68 -4.25
N VAL A 116 12.22 -0.08 -3.71
CA VAL A 116 13.56 -0.05 -4.31
C VAL A 116 14.38 -1.18 -3.71
N ARG A 117 14.46 -2.31 -4.40
CA ARG A 117 14.82 -3.61 -3.80
C ARG A 117 16.27 -3.73 -3.35
N ASP A 118 17.20 -3.12 -4.05
CA ASP A 118 18.60 -3.07 -3.64
C ASP A 118 18.79 -2.21 -2.38
N TRP A 119 18.13 -1.07 -2.29
CA TRP A 119 18.10 -0.24 -1.07
C TRP A 119 17.39 -0.93 0.10
N GLN A 120 16.32 -1.68 -0.17
CA GLN A 120 15.63 -2.50 0.83
C GLN A 120 16.58 -3.54 1.44
N ARG A 121 17.38 -4.23 0.62
CA ARG A 121 18.33 -5.26 1.07
C ARG A 121 19.59 -4.67 1.71
N ALA A 122 19.98 -3.46 1.34
CA ALA A 122 21.16 -2.79 1.88
C ALA A 122 20.97 -2.22 3.30
N SER A 123 19.74 -2.25 3.84
CA SER A 123 19.41 -1.69 5.16
C SER A 123 18.93 -2.77 6.13
N GLN A 124 19.26 -2.61 7.41
CA GLN A 124 18.79 -3.52 8.48
C GLN A 124 17.27 -3.49 8.65
N THR A 125 16.65 -2.36 8.31
CA THR A 125 15.19 -2.20 8.26
C THR A 125 14.78 -1.91 6.81
N MET A 126 13.54 -2.20 6.44
CA MET A 126 13.09 -2.01 5.05
C MET A 126 12.87 -0.53 4.68
N ILE A 127 12.97 0.40 5.64
CA ILE A 127 12.61 1.81 5.48
C ILE A 127 13.29 2.48 4.29
N MET A 128 14.58 2.19 4.06
CA MET A 128 15.34 2.85 2.99
C MET A 128 14.81 2.47 1.61
N GLY A 129 14.44 1.20 1.39
CA GLY A 129 13.86 0.78 0.11
C GLY A 129 12.36 1.04 -0.02
N LYS A 130 11.67 1.32 1.10
CA LYS A 130 10.20 1.49 1.16
C LYS A 130 9.77 2.95 1.30
N GLY A 131 10.69 3.87 1.59
CA GLY A 131 10.39 5.24 2.01
C GLY A 131 10.79 6.35 1.05
N PHE A 132 11.04 6.04 -0.22
CA PHE A 132 11.29 7.07 -1.25
C PHE A 132 10.05 7.95 -1.45
N ASP A 133 10.26 9.22 -1.83
CA ASP A 133 9.15 10.14 -2.15
C ASP A 133 8.32 9.59 -3.32
N THR A 134 7.03 9.94 -3.41
CA THR A 134 6.04 9.42 -4.39
C THR A 134 5.71 7.92 -4.30
N HIS A 135 6.40 7.12 -3.48
CA HIS A 135 6.32 5.65 -3.50
C HIS A 135 5.19 5.05 -2.62
N ALA A 136 4.23 5.86 -2.19
CA ALA A 136 3.06 5.43 -1.41
C ALA A 136 1.75 6.05 -1.94
N PRO A 137 1.40 5.89 -3.23
CA PRO A 137 0.12 6.35 -3.72
C PRO A 137 -1.02 5.60 -3.02
N VAL A 138 -2.05 6.34 -2.61
CA VAL A 138 -3.26 5.79 -2.01
C VAL A 138 -4.51 6.50 -2.53
N GLY A 139 -5.60 5.75 -2.66
CA GLY A 139 -6.89 6.27 -3.09
C GLY A 139 -7.72 5.20 -3.83
N PRO A 140 -8.61 5.59 -4.76
CA PRO A 140 -9.01 6.97 -5.07
C PRO A 140 -9.90 7.61 -3.99
N ALA A 141 -10.48 6.80 -3.11
CA ALA A 141 -11.33 7.25 -2.01
C ALA A 141 -11.25 6.27 -0.83
N ILE A 142 -11.65 6.72 0.34
CA ILE A 142 -11.89 5.84 1.48
C ILE A 142 -13.29 5.26 1.33
N VAL A 143 -13.39 3.93 1.21
CA VAL A 143 -14.66 3.21 1.25
C VAL A 143 -14.91 2.77 2.69
N THR A 144 -16.06 3.14 3.24
CA THR A 144 -16.42 2.73 4.61
C THR A 144 -16.81 1.26 4.63
N LEU A 145 -16.62 0.61 5.78
CA LEU A 145 -16.84 -0.84 5.90
C LEU A 145 -18.32 -1.24 5.70
N ASP A 146 -19.27 -0.33 5.91
CA ASP A 146 -20.71 -0.57 5.65
C ASP A 146 -21.09 -0.53 4.17
N GLU A 147 -20.19 -0.06 3.29
CA GLU A 147 -20.37 -0.09 1.83
C GLU A 147 -19.79 -1.36 1.19
N ILE A 148 -19.12 -2.21 1.97
CA ILE A 148 -18.47 -3.45 1.51
C ILE A 148 -19.28 -4.65 2.01
N GLU A 149 -19.78 -5.47 1.09
CA GLU A 149 -20.58 -6.66 1.44
C GLU A 149 -19.73 -7.72 2.16
N ASP A 150 -18.56 -8.06 1.61
CA ASP A 150 -17.62 -9.01 2.20
C ASP A 150 -16.18 -8.53 1.99
N LEU A 151 -15.58 -7.96 3.05
CA LEU A 151 -14.19 -7.49 3.04
C LEU A 151 -13.19 -8.61 2.74
N SER A 152 -13.50 -9.84 3.15
CA SER A 152 -12.60 -10.99 2.97
C SER A 152 -12.57 -11.50 1.52
N ALA A 153 -13.63 -11.22 0.75
CA ALA A 153 -13.77 -11.62 -0.64
C ALA A 153 -13.12 -10.66 -1.63
N LEU A 154 -12.72 -9.45 -1.20
CA LEU A 154 -12.10 -8.48 -2.10
C LEU A 154 -10.81 -9.05 -2.71
N GLU A 155 -10.70 -9.00 -4.04
CA GLU A 155 -9.50 -9.35 -4.77
C GLU A 155 -8.62 -8.12 -5.01
N VAL A 156 -7.33 -8.24 -4.72
CA VAL A 156 -6.28 -7.26 -5.04
C VAL A 156 -5.58 -7.71 -6.32
N ARG A 157 -5.64 -6.87 -7.35
CA ARG A 157 -5.02 -7.14 -8.66
C ARG A 157 -4.06 -6.00 -9.03
N THR A 158 -2.88 -6.35 -9.52
CA THR A 158 -1.90 -5.37 -10.02
C THR A 158 -1.57 -5.67 -11.47
N PHE A 159 -1.55 -4.63 -12.31
CA PHE A 159 -1.22 -4.70 -13.72
C PHE A 159 -0.04 -3.79 -14.03
N VAL A 160 0.86 -4.25 -14.90
CA VAL A 160 1.93 -3.42 -15.46
C VAL A 160 1.77 -3.41 -16.98
N ASN A 161 1.53 -2.24 -17.55
CA ASN A 161 1.24 -2.09 -18.99
C ASN A 161 0.09 -3.00 -19.49
N GLY A 162 -0.91 -3.22 -18.64
CA GLY A 162 -2.04 -4.11 -18.91
C GLY A 162 -1.78 -5.61 -18.69
N GLU A 163 -0.52 -6.03 -18.43
CA GLU A 163 -0.21 -7.40 -18.02
C GLU A 163 -0.53 -7.57 -16.54
N GLN A 164 -1.45 -8.47 -16.19
CA GLN A 164 -1.72 -8.80 -14.79
C GLN A 164 -0.49 -9.48 -14.18
N ARG A 165 0.01 -8.89 -13.09
CA ARG A 165 1.19 -9.36 -12.37
C ARG A 165 0.85 -9.93 -11.00
N GLN A 166 -0.13 -9.39 -10.30
CA GLN A 166 -0.57 -9.85 -8.99
C GLN A 166 -2.06 -10.13 -8.98
N SER A 167 -2.47 -11.15 -8.23
CA SER A 167 -3.85 -11.49 -7.90
C SER A 167 -3.85 -12.25 -6.58
N GLY A 168 -4.68 -11.81 -5.64
CA GLY A 168 -4.86 -12.44 -4.33
C GLY A 168 -6.05 -11.85 -3.59
N HIS A 169 -6.66 -12.61 -2.69
CA HIS A 169 -7.83 -12.15 -1.95
C HIS A 169 -7.44 -11.71 -0.53
N VAL A 170 -8.17 -10.76 0.05
CA VAL A 170 -7.95 -10.30 1.43
C VAL A 170 -7.98 -11.45 2.44
N ARG A 171 -8.83 -12.46 2.24
CA ARG A 171 -8.87 -13.68 3.08
C ARG A 171 -7.56 -14.50 3.09
N ASP A 172 -6.67 -14.29 2.12
CA ASP A 172 -5.42 -15.03 1.99
C ASP A 172 -4.28 -14.42 2.84
N MET A 173 -4.57 -13.34 3.57
CA MET A 173 -3.63 -12.74 4.52
C MET A 173 -3.27 -13.74 5.65
N VAL A 174 -1.98 -13.88 5.93
CA VAL A 174 -1.48 -14.69 7.05
C VAL A 174 -1.86 -14.06 8.39
N HIS A 175 -1.76 -12.73 8.47
CA HIS A 175 -2.22 -11.92 9.59
C HIS A 175 -3.34 -11.00 9.10
N ASP A 176 -4.57 -11.32 9.48
CA ASP A 176 -5.75 -10.51 9.15
C ASP A 176 -5.68 -9.09 9.75
N ILE A 177 -6.52 -8.18 9.26
CA ILE A 177 -6.56 -6.78 9.71
C ILE A 177 -6.72 -6.68 11.26
N PRO A 178 -7.61 -7.45 11.92
CA PRO A 178 -7.65 -7.50 13.38
C PRO A 178 -6.33 -7.91 14.05
N ALA A 179 -5.58 -8.87 13.50
CA ALA A 179 -4.26 -9.26 14.02
C ALA A 179 -3.27 -8.10 13.95
N GLN A 180 -3.26 -7.42 12.80
CA GLN A 180 -2.34 -6.33 12.52
C GLN A 180 -2.58 -5.17 13.50
N ILE A 181 -3.84 -4.73 13.64
CA ILE A 181 -4.21 -3.65 14.56
C ILE A 181 -3.91 -4.03 16.01
N ALA A 182 -4.28 -5.24 16.45
CA ALA A 182 -4.02 -5.67 17.83
C ALA A 182 -2.51 -5.72 18.14
N HIS A 183 -1.70 -6.22 17.21
CA HIS A 183 -0.25 -6.28 17.35
C HIS A 183 0.38 -4.88 17.42
N LEU A 184 0.07 -4.00 16.46
CA LEU A 184 0.58 -2.63 16.43
C LEU A 184 0.17 -1.85 17.68
N THR A 185 -1.11 -1.94 18.06
CA THR A 185 -1.64 -1.19 19.20
C THR A 185 -1.15 -1.71 20.56
N ALA A 186 -0.63 -2.95 20.63
CA ALA A 186 0.07 -3.43 21.82
C ALA A 186 1.37 -2.64 22.06
N ALA A 187 2.10 -2.32 20.98
CA ALA A 187 3.36 -1.57 21.05
C ALA A 187 3.14 -0.06 21.20
N PHE A 188 2.34 0.57 20.33
CA PHE A 188 2.17 2.02 20.28
C PHE A 188 0.74 2.44 19.93
N THR A 189 0.42 3.73 20.03
CA THR A 189 -0.91 4.25 19.69
C THR A 189 -1.06 4.43 18.19
N LEU A 190 -2.18 3.97 17.62
CA LEU A 190 -2.65 4.39 16.31
C LEU A 190 -3.54 5.63 16.47
N GLU A 191 -3.37 6.61 15.61
CA GLU A 191 -4.08 7.90 15.60
C GLU A 191 -4.92 8.02 14.31
N PRO A 192 -6.00 8.82 14.31
CA PRO A 192 -6.76 9.09 13.09
C PRO A 192 -5.86 9.60 11.95
N GLY A 193 -6.02 9.04 10.76
CA GLY A 193 -5.21 9.33 9.58
C GLY A 193 -3.93 8.49 9.46
N ASP A 194 -3.62 7.59 10.41
CA ASP A 194 -2.59 6.59 10.16
C ASP A 194 -3.04 5.60 9.08
N LEU A 195 -2.08 5.14 8.28
CA LEU A 195 -2.28 4.18 7.19
C LEU A 195 -1.58 2.86 7.52
N ILE A 196 -2.28 1.75 7.30
CA ILE A 196 -1.73 0.40 7.40
C ILE A 196 -1.82 -0.26 6.03
N PHE A 197 -0.66 -0.40 5.38
CA PHE A 197 -0.40 -1.22 4.21
C PHE A 197 -0.37 -2.68 4.66
N THR A 198 -1.38 -3.45 4.23
CA THR A 198 -1.71 -4.76 4.82
C THR A 198 -0.94 -5.93 4.20
N GLY A 199 0.02 -5.64 3.33
CA GLY A 199 0.84 -6.59 2.61
C GLY A 199 0.32 -6.88 1.20
N THR A 200 1.22 -7.38 0.36
CA THR A 200 0.97 -7.64 -1.06
C THR A 200 0.84 -9.14 -1.38
N PRO A 201 0.00 -9.52 -2.36
CA PRO A 201 0.01 -10.85 -2.96
C PRO A 201 1.30 -11.16 -3.74
N ALA A 202 1.47 -12.42 -4.16
CA ALA A 202 2.60 -12.85 -4.99
C ALA A 202 2.58 -12.18 -6.37
N GLY A 203 3.72 -12.23 -7.07
CA GLY A 203 3.88 -11.67 -8.42
C GLY A 203 4.55 -10.29 -8.44
N VAL A 204 5.30 -9.97 -7.39
CA VAL A 204 6.19 -8.79 -7.39
C VAL A 204 7.28 -8.96 -8.44
N GLY A 205 7.77 -7.87 -9.02
CA GLY A 205 8.81 -7.88 -10.04
C GLY A 205 10.07 -8.65 -9.63
N ALA A 206 10.45 -8.58 -8.34
CA ALA A 206 11.56 -9.34 -7.77
C ALA A 206 11.40 -10.86 -7.82
N GLY A 207 10.16 -11.37 -7.89
CA GLY A 207 9.85 -12.81 -7.88
C GLY A 207 9.95 -13.49 -9.24
N PHE A 208 10.11 -12.72 -10.32
CA PHE A 208 10.30 -13.28 -11.66
C PHE A 208 11.75 -13.77 -11.88
N ASN A 209 11.92 -14.71 -12.82
CA ASN A 209 13.24 -15.17 -13.26
C ASN A 209 13.36 -15.03 -14.80
N PRO A 210 14.10 -14.03 -15.32
CA PRO A 210 14.79 -12.97 -14.57
C PRO A 210 13.80 -11.97 -13.91
N PRO A 211 14.23 -11.21 -12.89
CA PRO A 211 13.40 -10.18 -12.27
C PRO A 211 12.88 -9.15 -13.28
N LYS A 212 11.65 -8.68 -13.07
CA LYS A 212 10.97 -7.71 -13.93
C LYS A 212 10.82 -6.37 -13.21
N TRP A 213 11.87 -5.54 -13.25
CA TRP A 213 11.85 -4.19 -12.69
C TRP A 213 11.06 -3.21 -13.53
N LEU A 214 10.48 -2.21 -12.86
CA LEU A 214 9.80 -1.08 -13.50
C LEU A 214 10.81 -0.14 -14.17
N LYS A 215 10.38 0.49 -15.26
CA LYS A 215 11.16 1.46 -16.02
C LYS A 215 10.32 2.71 -16.29
N ALA A 216 10.99 3.82 -16.59
CA ALA A 216 10.30 5.03 -17.02
C ALA A 216 9.42 4.75 -18.24
N GLY A 217 8.17 5.21 -18.20
CA GLY A 217 7.14 4.95 -19.18
C GLY A 217 6.21 3.78 -18.85
N ASP A 218 6.56 2.91 -17.90
CA ASP A 218 5.66 1.86 -17.44
C ASP A 218 4.43 2.46 -16.73
N ARG A 219 3.27 1.83 -16.89
CA ARG A 219 2.04 2.17 -16.17
C ARG A 219 1.67 1.03 -15.24
N VAL A 220 1.50 1.35 -13.96
CA VAL A 220 1.13 0.40 -12.92
C VAL A 220 -0.27 0.74 -12.45
N ARG A 221 -1.17 -0.24 -12.52
CA ARG A 221 -2.53 -0.12 -12.01
C ARG A 221 -2.75 -1.11 -10.88
N VAL A 222 -3.32 -0.65 -9.78
CA VAL A 222 -3.82 -1.52 -8.71
C VAL A 222 -5.34 -1.37 -8.66
N GLU A 223 -6.04 -2.50 -8.77
CA GLU A 223 -7.50 -2.59 -8.70
C GLU A 223 -7.90 -3.44 -7.50
N ILE A 224 -8.91 -2.99 -6.75
CA ILE A 224 -9.55 -3.78 -5.70
C ILE A 224 -11.06 -3.70 -5.91
N ASP A 225 -11.72 -4.86 -5.84
CA ASP A 225 -13.18 -4.95 -6.00
C ASP A 225 -13.90 -3.94 -5.08
N ALA A 226 -14.96 -3.31 -5.58
CA ALA A 226 -15.74 -2.26 -4.90
C ALA A 226 -14.99 -0.95 -4.55
N LEU A 227 -13.67 -0.90 -4.62
CA LEU A 227 -12.85 0.29 -4.30
C LEU A 227 -12.41 1.07 -5.54
N GLY A 228 -12.52 0.47 -6.73
CA GLY A 228 -12.07 1.08 -7.99
C GLY A 228 -10.60 0.78 -8.28
N TYR A 229 -9.85 1.78 -8.72
CA TYR A 229 -8.43 1.61 -9.04
C TYR A 229 -7.61 2.88 -8.83
N ILE A 230 -6.32 2.69 -8.58
CA ILE A 230 -5.28 3.72 -8.68
C ILE A 230 -4.35 3.36 -9.84
N GLU A 231 -3.76 4.34 -10.51
CA GLU A 231 -2.89 4.09 -11.65
C GLU A 231 -1.81 5.15 -11.78
N GLN A 232 -0.55 4.73 -11.74
CA GLN A 232 0.60 5.64 -11.82
C GLN A 232 1.42 5.35 -13.08
N GLN A 233 1.94 6.41 -13.69
CA GLN A 233 3.00 6.29 -14.69
C GLN A 233 4.35 6.43 -13.99
N ILE A 234 5.30 5.56 -14.33
CA ILE A 234 6.67 5.66 -13.85
C ILE A 234 7.40 6.72 -14.67
N VAL A 235 7.98 7.72 -14.02
CA VAL A 235 8.71 8.81 -14.67
C VAL A 235 10.14 8.86 -14.15
N THR A 236 11.07 9.40 -14.93
CA THR A 236 12.44 9.59 -14.42
C THR A 236 12.45 10.63 -13.31
N GLU A 237 12.99 10.28 -12.14
CA GLU A 237 13.12 11.21 -11.02
C GLU A 237 13.80 12.52 -11.48
N PRO A 238 13.28 13.70 -11.10
CA PRO A 238 13.89 14.98 -11.45
C PRO A 238 15.30 15.16 -10.87
N GLY A 239 16.27 15.61 -11.68
CA GLY A 239 17.69 15.80 -11.29
C GLY A 239 17.99 16.99 -10.40
N ARG A 240 16.99 17.54 -9.71
CA ARG A 240 17.16 18.76 -8.93
C ARG A 240 17.60 18.44 -7.51
N THR A 241 18.57 19.19 -7.01
CA THR A 241 18.83 19.29 -5.58
C THR A 241 17.80 20.26 -4.97
N VAL A 242 17.16 19.86 -3.88
CA VAL A 242 16.21 20.70 -3.13
C VAL A 242 16.83 21.02 -1.77
N ILE A 243 17.00 22.31 -1.47
CA ILE A 243 17.41 22.84 -0.17
C ILE A 243 16.56 24.10 0.09
N GLY A 244 15.66 24.03 1.08
CA GLY A 244 14.69 25.10 1.37
C GLY A 244 13.48 25.03 0.46
#